data_AF-A0AAX6HDT1-F1
#
_entry.id   AF-A0AAX6HDT1-F1
#
_cell.length_a   1.000
_cell.length_b   1.000
_cell.length_c   1.000
_cell.angle_alpha   90.00
_cell.angle_beta   90.00
_cell.angle_gamma   90.00
#
_symmetry.space_group_name_H-M   'P 1'
#
loop_
_entity.id
_entity.type
_entity.pdbx_description
1 polymer ?
#
loop_
_entity_poly.entity_id
_entity_poly.type
_entity_poly.pdbx_seq_one_letter_code
_entity_poly.pdbx_strand_id
1 'polypeptide(L)'
;MKHLLYSLPSPPQFLLPPPPPHLHLTIPTPSTLPRRSLTVALPLLLLPVAVPSLAATEAIETNACTPAKPTIKTAFLDVAIDGQPVGRIAIGLYGDAAPVGASRFASLVSGAAGISYRRKEFVKIMPNYVQHAGVRSYGADAELAARRGGGGDGAGAAAADAVAAEWEAAAARRDGCAKSVAGSVGIVVRDPAKPPPKTKIVAKKGRLEVEEEEVGKDPNGTEFVIVTKDSPELDDSVLVVGRVLEGMDVVERIGRVKTVQDNTASPYFRVAKLIGDKRAVVAERGFNRPYSKVIVTNCGLSD
;
A
#
# COMPACT_ATOMS: atom_id res chain seq x y z
N MET A 1 -36.68 -42.88 42.96
CA MET A 1 -37.13 -41.71 42.16
C MET A 1 -37.04 -42.09 40.69
N LYS A 2 -38.13 -41.94 39.93
CA LYS A 2 -38.28 -42.44 38.55
C LYS A 2 -37.55 -41.52 37.56
N HIS A 3 -36.73 -42.07 36.68
CA HIS A 3 -36.09 -41.33 35.57
C HIS A 3 -37.10 -41.09 34.45
N LEU A 4 -37.38 -39.83 34.14
CA LEU A 4 -38.15 -39.40 32.96
C LEU A 4 -37.17 -38.96 31.87
N LEU A 5 -37.02 -39.80 30.83
CA LEU A 5 -36.32 -39.46 29.59
C LEU A 5 -37.27 -38.66 28.69
N TYR A 6 -36.96 -37.39 28.43
CA TYR A 6 -37.63 -36.60 27.40
C TYR A 6 -36.95 -36.85 26.05
N SER A 7 -37.70 -37.38 25.08
CA SER A 7 -37.29 -37.49 23.68
C SER A 7 -37.52 -36.15 22.98
N LEU A 8 -36.48 -35.58 22.37
CA LEU A 8 -36.58 -34.37 21.54
C LEU A 8 -37.05 -34.76 20.12
N PRO A 9 -37.96 -33.99 19.51
CA PRO A 9 -38.43 -34.27 18.15
C PRO A 9 -37.36 -33.93 17.11
N SER A 10 -37.28 -34.75 16.06
CA SER A 10 -36.36 -34.58 14.94
C SER A 10 -36.68 -33.32 14.10
N PRO A 11 -35.67 -32.60 13.58
CA PRO A 11 -35.87 -31.39 12.81
C PRO A 11 -36.52 -31.68 11.43
N PRO A 12 -37.32 -30.74 10.88
CA PRO A 12 -37.97 -30.92 9.60
C PRO A 12 -36.96 -30.87 8.45
N GLN A 13 -37.12 -31.77 7.48
CA GLN A 13 -36.31 -31.82 6.28
C GLN A 13 -36.74 -30.71 5.31
N PHE A 14 -35.84 -29.76 5.05
CA PHE A 14 -36.03 -28.74 4.01
C PHE A 14 -35.76 -29.34 2.63
N LEU A 15 -36.80 -29.44 1.81
CA LEU A 15 -36.70 -29.76 0.38
C LEU A 15 -36.12 -28.55 -0.36
N LEU A 16 -34.97 -28.74 -1.02
CA LEU A 16 -34.36 -27.74 -1.90
C LEU A 16 -35.20 -27.56 -3.18
N PRO A 17 -35.39 -26.33 -3.69
CA PRO A 17 -36.07 -26.08 -4.95
C PRO A 17 -35.22 -26.55 -6.16
N PRO A 18 -35.85 -26.92 -7.28
CA PRO A 18 -35.15 -27.42 -8.47
C PRO A 18 -34.34 -26.32 -9.17
N PRO A 19 -33.25 -26.68 -9.86
CA PRO A 19 -32.40 -25.72 -10.57
C PRO A 19 -33.09 -25.16 -11.81
N PRO A 20 -32.82 -23.88 -12.19
CA PRO A 20 -33.37 -23.27 -13.39
C PRO A 20 -32.75 -23.86 -14.67
N PRO A 21 -33.50 -23.87 -15.80
CA PRO A 21 -33.03 -24.45 -17.05
C PRO A 21 -31.89 -23.64 -17.68
N HIS A 22 -30.93 -24.36 -18.25
CA HIS A 22 -29.77 -23.81 -18.95
C HIS A 22 -30.18 -23.05 -20.21
N LEU A 23 -29.90 -21.75 -20.27
CA LEU A 23 -29.99 -20.95 -21.48
C LEU A 23 -28.79 -21.25 -22.39
N HIS A 24 -29.07 -21.92 -23.51
CA HIS A 24 -28.11 -22.15 -24.58
C HIS A 24 -27.86 -20.83 -25.33
N LEU A 25 -26.72 -20.18 -25.06
CA LEU A 25 -26.23 -19.04 -25.83
C LEU A 25 -25.50 -19.54 -27.08
N THR A 26 -26.20 -19.56 -28.20
CA THR A 26 -25.61 -19.77 -29.53
C THR A 26 -24.78 -18.54 -29.91
N ILE A 27 -23.46 -18.72 -30.01
CA ILE A 27 -22.51 -17.71 -30.50
C ILE A 27 -22.64 -17.65 -32.04
N PRO A 28 -22.97 -16.50 -32.66
CA PRO A 28 -22.88 -16.38 -34.11
C PRO A 28 -21.41 -16.24 -34.54
N THR A 29 -21.05 -17.04 -35.54
CA THR A 29 -19.76 -17.09 -36.23
C THR A 29 -19.35 -15.74 -36.85
N PRO A 30 -18.05 -15.37 -36.87
CA PRO A 30 -17.59 -14.12 -37.47
C PRO A 30 -17.60 -14.18 -39.01
N SER A 31 -18.28 -13.21 -39.62
CA SER A 31 -18.30 -12.95 -41.06
C SER A 31 -16.98 -12.33 -41.54
N THR A 32 -16.39 -12.95 -42.56
CA THR A 32 -15.24 -12.50 -43.34
C THR A 32 -15.54 -11.22 -44.14
N LEU A 33 -14.68 -10.19 -44.03
CA LEU A 33 -14.68 -9.02 -44.92
C LEU A 33 -13.42 -9.01 -45.81
N PRO A 34 -13.55 -8.69 -47.12
CA PRO A 34 -12.45 -8.82 -48.07
C PRO A 34 -11.55 -7.58 -48.14
N ARG A 35 -10.25 -7.88 -48.32
CA ARG A 35 -9.13 -7.03 -48.72
C ARG A 35 -9.50 -6.12 -49.90
N ARG A 36 -9.31 -4.81 -49.78
CA ARG A 36 -9.08 -3.93 -50.94
C ARG A 36 -7.87 -3.04 -50.70
N SER A 37 -6.87 -3.33 -51.53
CA SER A 37 -5.67 -2.56 -51.84
C SER A 37 -6.04 -1.22 -52.45
N LEU A 38 -5.39 -0.13 -52.03
CA LEU A 38 -5.26 1.10 -52.79
C LEU A 38 -3.90 1.73 -52.47
N THR A 39 -2.93 1.44 -53.33
CA THR A 39 -1.67 2.14 -53.50
C THR A 39 -1.92 3.51 -54.11
N VAL A 40 -1.44 4.58 -53.47
CA VAL A 40 -1.25 5.89 -54.12
C VAL A 40 0.15 6.38 -53.76
N ALA A 41 1.00 6.39 -54.78
CA ALA A 41 2.32 7.01 -54.76
C ALA A 41 2.19 8.51 -55.04
N LEU A 42 2.99 9.35 -54.36
CA LEU A 42 3.23 10.73 -54.77
C LEU A 42 4.68 11.11 -54.45
N PRO A 43 5.40 11.79 -55.38
CA PRO A 43 6.85 11.73 -55.42
C PRO A 43 7.56 12.82 -54.61
N LEU A 44 8.79 12.46 -54.27
CA LEU A 44 9.92 13.20 -53.72
C LEU A 44 10.25 14.47 -54.52
N LEU A 45 10.36 15.62 -53.84
CA LEU A 45 11.01 16.83 -54.35
C LEU A 45 11.97 17.39 -53.27
N LEU A 46 13.26 17.17 -53.48
CA LEU A 46 14.37 17.77 -52.73
C LEU A 46 14.64 19.19 -53.25
N LEU A 47 14.80 20.16 -52.34
CA LEU A 47 15.61 21.35 -52.55
C LEU A 47 16.35 21.70 -51.24
N PRO A 48 17.63 22.11 -51.29
CA PRO A 48 18.45 22.36 -50.11
C PRO A 48 18.34 23.83 -49.68
N VAL A 49 18.00 24.09 -48.43
CA VAL A 49 18.12 25.41 -47.83
C VAL A 49 19.14 25.32 -46.70
N ALA A 50 20.32 25.90 -46.95
CA ALA A 50 21.36 26.13 -45.97
C ALA A 50 21.04 27.42 -45.19
N VAL A 51 20.89 27.31 -43.86
CA VAL A 51 20.73 28.44 -42.92
C VAL A 51 21.53 28.09 -41.64
N PRO A 52 22.19 29.07 -41.01
CA PRO A 52 23.55 28.89 -40.49
C PRO A 52 23.62 28.43 -39.04
N SER A 53 24.81 27.95 -38.73
CA SER A 53 25.37 27.67 -37.40
C SER A 53 25.25 28.87 -36.44
N LEU A 54 25.17 28.49 -35.15
CA LEU A 54 25.50 29.27 -33.94
C LEU A 54 24.32 29.93 -33.20
N ALA A 55 23.69 29.16 -32.32
CA ALA A 55 23.38 29.61 -30.98
C ALA A 55 23.45 28.40 -30.04
N ALA A 56 24.34 28.47 -29.06
CA ALA A 56 24.36 27.53 -27.95
C ALA A 56 23.01 27.64 -27.23
N THR A 57 22.11 26.71 -27.48
CA THR A 57 21.03 26.43 -26.54
C THR A 57 21.69 25.84 -25.31
N GLU A 58 21.85 26.67 -24.28
CA GLU A 58 21.91 26.19 -22.92
C GLU A 58 20.79 25.17 -22.76
N ALA A 59 21.19 23.92 -22.56
CA ALA A 59 20.26 22.88 -22.19
C ALA A 59 19.61 23.35 -20.89
N ILE A 60 18.37 23.81 -21.01
CA ILE A 60 17.46 23.78 -19.87
C ILE A 60 17.43 22.31 -19.49
N GLU A 61 18.11 21.98 -18.40
CA GLU A 61 17.96 20.72 -17.71
C GLU A 61 16.47 20.60 -17.37
N THR A 62 15.73 19.98 -18.28
CA THR A 62 14.47 19.35 -17.93
C THR A 62 14.86 18.35 -16.85
N ASN A 63 14.53 18.68 -15.59
CA ASN A 63 14.58 17.81 -14.43
C ASN A 63 13.65 16.62 -14.69
N ALA A 64 14.06 15.73 -15.59
CA ALA A 64 13.50 14.42 -15.78
C ALA A 64 14.12 13.56 -14.69
N CYS A 65 13.29 13.18 -13.70
CA CYS A 65 13.69 12.19 -12.73
C CYS A 65 13.90 10.86 -13.47
N THR A 66 15.15 10.59 -13.84
CA THR A 66 15.63 9.22 -13.90
C THR A 66 15.49 8.71 -12.47
N PRO A 67 14.88 7.53 -12.19
CA PRO A 67 14.63 7.08 -10.82
C PRO A 67 15.93 7.22 -10.04
N ALA A 68 15.96 8.20 -9.13
CA ALA A 68 17.20 8.73 -8.60
C ALA A 68 18.02 7.55 -8.08
N LYS A 69 19.25 7.39 -8.58
CA LYS A 69 20.12 6.31 -8.14
C LYS A 69 20.20 6.41 -6.61
N PRO A 70 19.91 5.33 -5.85
CA PRO A 70 19.88 5.41 -4.40
C PRO A 70 21.23 5.91 -3.90
N THR A 71 21.23 7.04 -3.22
CA THR A 71 22.41 7.91 -3.21
C THR A 71 23.37 7.67 -2.05
N ILE A 72 22.96 7.13 -0.88
CA ILE A 72 23.85 7.17 0.30
C ILE A 72 23.79 5.96 1.26
N LYS A 73 22.64 5.28 1.46
CA LYS A 73 22.54 4.18 2.43
C LYS A 73 21.67 3.04 1.92
N THR A 74 22.18 1.82 2.09
CA THR A 74 21.39 0.61 1.86
C THR A 74 20.84 0.11 3.20
N ALA A 75 19.61 -0.39 3.18
CA ALA A 75 18.93 -0.99 4.32
C ALA A 75 18.63 -2.44 3.98
N PHE A 76 18.72 -3.35 4.95
CA PHE A 76 18.34 -4.74 4.75
C PHE A 76 17.24 -5.18 5.71
N LEU A 77 16.40 -6.11 5.24
CA LEU A 77 15.35 -6.78 6.01
C LEU A 77 15.50 -8.29 5.80
N ASP A 78 15.79 -9.03 6.86
CA ASP A 78 15.75 -10.50 6.86
C ASP A 78 14.31 -10.93 7.21
N VAL A 79 13.69 -11.75 6.36
CA VAL A 79 12.27 -12.12 6.47
C VAL A 79 12.10 -13.62 6.72
N ALA A 80 11.15 -13.97 7.59
CA ALA A 80 10.69 -15.33 7.81
C ALA A 80 9.16 -15.44 7.66
N ILE A 81 8.69 -16.58 7.15
CA ILE A 81 7.27 -16.94 7.05
C ILE A 81 7.03 -18.17 7.92
N ASP A 82 6.12 -18.08 8.89
CA ASP A 82 5.85 -19.15 9.88
C ASP A 82 7.12 -19.66 10.59
N GLY A 83 8.06 -18.75 10.83
CA GLY A 83 9.35 -19.03 11.48
C GLY A 83 10.43 -19.58 10.55
N GLN A 84 10.12 -19.89 9.29
CA GLN A 84 11.10 -20.33 8.30
C GLN A 84 11.74 -19.13 7.58
N PRO A 85 13.07 -18.98 7.59
CA PRO A 85 13.74 -17.88 6.90
C PRO A 85 13.56 -18.01 5.39
N VAL A 86 13.08 -16.94 4.75
CA VAL A 86 12.77 -16.93 3.30
C VAL A 86 13.84 -16.21 2.50
N GLY A 87 14.48 -15.19 3.09
CA GLY A 87 15.60 -14.48 2.49
C GLY A 87 15.76 -13.06 3.03
N ARG A 88 16.64 -12.31 2.37
CA ARG A 88 16.96 -10.91 2.66
C ARG A 88 16.46 -10.01 1.54
N ILE A 89 15.90 -8.86 1.92
CA ILE A 89 15.53 -7.77 1.02
C ILE A 89 16.52 -6.64 1.24
N ALA A 90 17.23 -6.20 0.20
CA ALA A 90 18.09 -5.02 0.24
C ALA A 90 17.39 -3.84 -0.41
N ILE A 91 17.41 -2.69 0.24
CA ILE A 91 16.66 -1.48 -0.13
C ILE A 91 17.65 -0.32 -0.23
N GLY A 92 17.66 0.36 -1.37
CA GLY A 92 18.38 1.63 -1.54
C GLY A 92 17.46 2.80 -1.18
N LEU A 93 17.95 3.72 -0.33
CA LEU A 93 17.17 4.88 0.13
C LEU A 93 17.45 6.13 -0.72
N TYR A 94 16.42 6.92 -0.96
CA TYR A 94 16.47 8.18 -1.71
C TYR A 94 16.71 9.37 -0.76
N GLY A 95 17.99 9.60 -0.43
CA GLY A 95 18.38 10.69 0.46
C GLY A 95 18.04 12.09 -0.08
N ASP A 96 18.05 12.27 -1.40
CA ASP A 96 17.85 13.59 -2.01
C ASP A 96 16.37 13.84 -2.37
N ALA A 97 15.64 12.80 -2.78
CA ALA A 97 14.26 12.95 -3.24
C ALA A 97 13.23 12.95 -2.10
N ALA A 98 13.52 12.29 -0.98
CA ALA A 98 12.67 12.25 0.22
C ALA A 98 13.54 12.19 1.49
N PRO A 99 14.37 13.21 1.77
CA PRO A 99 15.31 13.22 2.90
C PRO A 99 14.67 12.91 4.26
N VAL A 100 13.49 13.45 4.57
CA VAL A 100 12.85 13.27 5.87
C VAL A 100 12.34 11.83 6.04
N GLY A 101 11.64 11.32 5.04
CA GLY A 101 11.12 9.96 4.99
C GLY A 101 12.24 8.92 4.94
N ALA A 102 13.25 9.12 4.10
CA ALA A 102 14.41 8.24 4.01
C ALA A 102 15.20 8.19 5.32
N SER A 103 15.44 9.35 5.95
CA SER A 103 16.10 9.43 7.25
C SER A 103 15.29 8.73 8.34
N ARG A 104 13.96 8.90 8.35
CA ARG A 104 13.07 8.22 9.29
C ARG A 104 13.09 6.70 9.09
N PHE A 105 12.99 6.24 7.85
CA PHE A 105 13.08 4.82 7.53
C PHE A 105 14.43 4.24 7.99
N ALA A 106 15.53 4.93 7.70
CA ALA A 106 16.86 4.53 8.13
C ALA A 106 16.99 4.44 9.66
N SER A 107 16.40 5.38 10.40
CA SER A 107 16.39 5.37 11.86
C SER A 107 15.65 4.14 12.42
N LEU A 108 14.46 3.83 11.89
CA LEU A 108 13.67 2.67 12.29
C LEU A 108 14.30 1.34 11.88
N VAL A 109 14.94 1.26 10.72
CA VAL A 109 15.68 0.07 10.31
C VAL A 109 16.91 -0.16 11.19
N SER A 110 17.65 0.91 11.51
CA SER A 110 18.86 0.82 12.34
C SER A 110 18.58 0.39 13.78
N GLY A 111 17.41 0.75 14.30
CA GLY A 111 17.06 0.52 15.71
C GLY A 111 17.85 1.35 16.71
N ALA A 112 18.60 2.38 16.26
CA ALA A 112 19.43 3.22 17.13
C ALA A 112 18.63 3.86 18.28
N ALA A 113 17.37 4.23 18.03
CA ALA A 113 16.45 4.78 19.03
C ALA A 113 15.86 3.74 20.00
N GLY A 114 16.27 2.46 19.90
CA GLY A 114 15.69 1.35 20.66
C GLY A 114 14.37 0.80 20.09
N ILE A 115 13.86 1.42 19.03
CA ILE A 115 12.64 1.03 18.32
C ILE A 115 13.03 0.63 16.89
N SER A 116 12.59 -0.55 16.43
CA SER A 116 12.88 -1.01 15.06
C SER A 116 11.78 -1.88 14.46
N TYR A 117 11.91 -2.16 13.15
CA TYR A 117 11.07 -3.13 12.45
C TYR A 117 11.37 -4.58 12.85
N ARG A 118 12.44 -4.84 13.61
CA ARG A 118 12.80 -6.18 14.05
C ARG A 118 11.67 -6.79 14.89
N ARG A 119 11.29 -8.03 14.56
CA ARG A 119 10.18 -8.82 15.13
C ARG A 119 8.78 -8.26 14.85
N LYS A 120 8.64 -7.29 13.95
CA LYS A 120 7.33 -6.81 13.48
C LYS A 120 6.93 -7.54 12.21
N GLU A 121 5.63 -7.52 11.90
CA GLU A 121 5.01 -8.38 10.88
C GLU A 121 4.45 -7.60 9.70
N PHE A 122 4.32 -8.27 8.55
CA PHE A 122 3.49 -7.79 7.45
C PHE A 122 2.02 -8.07 7.76
N VAL A 123 1.21 -7.02 7.68
CA VAL A 123 -0.20 -7.05 8.13
C VAL A 123 -1.19 -7.06 6.98
N LYS A 124 -0.76 -6.68 5.77
CA LYS A 124 -1.63 -6.62 4.60
C LYS A 124 -0.84 -7.02 3.36
N ILE A 125 -1.42 -7.89 2.55
CA ILE A 125 -0.85 -8.35 1.28
C ILE A 125 -1.91 -8.10 0.20
N MET A 126 -1.63 -7.15 -0.67
CA MET A 126 -2.48 -6.76 -1.79
C MET A 126 -1.91 -7.34 -3.10
N PRO A 127 -2.69 -7.39 -4.18
CA PRO A 127 -2.24 -7.92 -5.47
C PRO A 127 -1.01 -7.22 -6.07
N ASN A 128 -0.72 -6.00 -5.62
CA ASN A 128 0.27 -5.08 -6.18
C ASN A 128 1.25 -4.50 -5.14
N TYR A 129 1.04 -4.74 -3.84
CA TYR A 129 1.99 -4.34 -2.79
C TYR A 129 1.83 -5.19 -1.52
N VAL A 130 2.86 -5.18 -0.68
CA VAL A 130 2.82 -5.75 0.68
C VAL A 130 3.06 -4.64 1.69
N GLN A 131 2.32 -4.66 2.82
CA GLN A 131 2.39 -3.62 3.85
C GLN A 131 2.89 -4.19 5.17
N HIS A 132 3.91 -3.55 5.71
CA HIS A 132 4.47 -3.82 7.01
C HIS A 132 3.77 -2.99 8.10
N ALA A 133 3.54 -3.58 9.27
CA ALA A 133 2.81 -2.96 10.40
C ALA A 133 3.49 -1.72 11.02
N GLY A 134 4.64 -1.33 10.49
CA GLY A 134 5.49 -0.32 11.06
C GLY A 134 5.94 -0.66 12.47
N VAL A 135 5.97 0.35 13.33
CA VAL A 135 6.24 0.15 14.75
C VAL A 135 5.15 0.80 15.58
N ARG A 136 4.34 -0.02 16.24
CA ARG A 136 3.41 0.44 17.27
C ARG A 136 4.11 0.41 18.62
N SER A 137 4.08 1.53 19.33
CA SER A 137 4.42 1.58 20.75
C SER A 137 3.46 0.67 21.52
N TYR A 138 3.89 -0.55 21.84
CA TYR A 138 3.24 -1.35 22.88
C TYR A 138 4.22 -1.57 24.03
N GLY A 139 3.88 -0.98 25.17
CA GLY A 139 4.15 -1.45 26.54
C GLY A 139 5.59 -1.53 27.05
N ALA A 140 6.54 -2.08 26.27
CA ALA A 140 7.92 -2.31 26.69
C ALA A 140 8.93 -1.56 25.81
N ASP A 141 8.74 -1.58 24.48
CA ASP A 141 9.60 -0.84 23.54
C ASP A 141 9.40 0.68 23.72
N ALA A 142 8.16 1.10 23.99
CA ALA A 142 7.80 2.50 24.27
C ALA A 142 8.39 3.00 25.59
N GLU A 143 8.37 2.17 26.64
CA GLU A 143 8.94 2.52 27.95
C GLU A 143 10.48 2.59 27.88
N LEU A 144 11.12 1.67 27.14
CA LEU A 144 12.57 1.68 26.93
C LEU A 144 13.00 2.87 26.06
N ALA A 145 12.22 3.22 25.03
CA ALA A 145 12.43 4.44 24.25
C ALA A 145 12.32 5.69 25.15
N ALA A 146 11.28 5.78 25.98
CA ALA A 146 11.10 6.88 26.92
C ALA A 146 12.29 6.99 27.91
N ARG A 147 12.80 5.86 28.41
CA ARG A 147 13.98 5.81 29.30
C ARG A 147 15.29 6.24 28.62
N ARG A 148 15.41 6.06 27.31
CA ARG A 148 16.57 6.51 26.51
C ARG A 148 16.41 7.94 25.95
N GLY A 149 15.39 8.68 26.37
CA GLY A 149 15.08 10.02 25.87
C GLY A 149 14.34 10.04 24.52
N GLY A 150 13.95 8.88 24.00
CA GLY A 150 13.07 8.73 22.84
C GLY A 150 11.62 8.97 23.25
N GLY A 151 11.21 10.23 23.17
CA GLY A 151 9.91 10.73 23.64
C GLY A 151 8.73 9.83 23.31
N GLY A 152 8.00 9.44 24.36
CA GLY A 152 6.68 8.86 24.24
C GLY A 152 5.79 9.78 23.41
N ASP A 153 5.15 9.20 22.40
CA ASP A 153 4.05 9.67 21.55
C ASP A 153 4.22 11.03 20.81
N GLY A 154 4.88 12.03 21.40
CA GLY A 154 5.15 13.35 20.82
C GLY A 154 6.32 13.42 19.84
N ALA A 155 7.42 12.69 20.06
CA ALA A 155 8.53 12.63 19.10
C ALA A 155 8.13 11.83 17.85
N GLY A 156 7.30 10.80 18.03
CA GLY A 156 6.67 10.05 16.94
C GLY A 156 5.74 10.93 16.12
N ALA A 157 4.92 11.76 16.77
CA ALA A 157 3.95 12.66 16.13
C ALA A 157 4.62 13.80 15.34
N ALA A 158 5.59 14.51 15.92
CA ALA A 158 6.27 15.61 15.22
C ALA A 158 7.03 15.11 13.98
N ALA A 159 7.66 13.94 14.08
CA ALA A 159 8.32 13.33 12.94
C ALA A 159 7.34 12.71 11.93
N ALA A 160 6.12 12.32 12.35
CA ALA A 160 5.05 11.95 11.43
C ALA A 160 4.52 13.15 10.64
N ASP A 161 4.36 14.30 11.31
CA ASP A 161 3.92 15.55 10.69
C ASP A 161 4.97 16.05 9.66
N ALA A 162 6.26 15.91 9.95
CA ALA A 162 7.32 16.24 9.01
C ALA A 162 7.33 15.35 7.76
N VAL A 163 7.06 14.05 7.91
CA VAL A 163 6.91 13.12 6.78
C VAL A 163 5.68 13.45 5.95
N ALA A 164 4.58 13.86 6.58
CA ALA A 164 3.38 14.30 5.88
C ALA A 164 3.61 15.57 5.06
N ALA A 165 4.31 16.55 5.63
CA ALA A 165 4.69 17.77 4.91
C ALA A 165 5.60 17.47 3.70
N GLU A 166 6.57 16.56 3.85
CA GLU A 166 7.44 16.15 2.75
C GLU A 166 6.65 15.41 1.66
N TRP A 167 5.68 14.57 2.02
CA TRP A 167 4.81 13.90 1.06
C TRP A 167 3.95 14.89 0.27
N GLU A 168 3.36 15.89 0.92
CA GLU A 168 2.60 16.93 0.22
C GLU A 168 3.50 17.73 -0.74
N ALA A 169 4.72 18.05 -0.31
CA ALA A 169 5.71 18.70 -1.17
C ALA A 169 6.17 17.79 -2.33
N ALA A 170 6.34 16.50 -2.10
CA ALA A 170 6.71 15.52 -3.11
C ALA A 170 5.59 15.31 -4.14
N ALA A 171 4.34 15.27 -3.71
CA ALA A 171 3.18 15.18 -4.61
C ALA A 171 3.02 16.43 -5.48
N ALA A 172 3.41 17.61 -4.98
CA ALA A 172 3.41 18.84 -5.75
C ALA A 172 4.51 18.87 -6.83
N ARG A 173 5.56 18.06 -6.71
CA ARG A 173 6.61 17.93 -7.72
C ARG A 173 6.09 17.10 -8.90
N ARG A 174 6.11 17.70 -10.09
CA ARG A 174 5.72 17.02 -11.36
C ARG A 174 6.81 16.10 -11.92
N ASP A 175 7.85 15.83 -11.14
CA ASP A 175 9.07 15.14 -11.58
C ASP A 175 8.92 13.61 -11.66
N GLY A 176 7.81 13.04 -11.17
CA GLY A 176 7.51 11.60 -11.30
C GLY A 176 8.35 10.69 -10.38
N CYS A 177 9.25 11.27 -9.58
CA CYS A 177 10.08 10.55 -8.61
C CYS A 177 9.25 9.93 -7.48
N ALA A 178 8.09 10.50 -7.20
CA ALA A 178 7.19 10.09 -6.12
C ALA A 178 6.23 8.95 -6.51
N LYS A 179 6.37 8.37 -7.71
CA LYS A 179 5.43 7.36 -8.21
C LYS A 179 5.69 5.96 -7.62
N SER A 180 4.61 5.31 -7.23
CA SER A 180 4.59 3.95 -6.69
C SER A 180 4.68 2.91 -7.81
N VAL A 181 5.86 2.82 -8.42
CA VAL A 181 6.20 1.80 -9.43
C VAL A 181 6.68 0.49 -8.80
N ALA A 182 6.68 -0.60 -9.57
CA ALA A 182 7.17 -1.89 -9.11
C ALA A 182 8.61 -1.79 -8.53
N GLY A 183 8.80 -2.37 -7.34
CA GLY A 183 10.05 -2.34 -6.59
C GLY A 183 10.24 -1.10 -5.70
N SER A 184 9.35 -0.10 -5.77
CA SER A 184 9.40 1.05 -4.86
C SER A 184 9.11 0.64 -3.41
N VAL A 185 9.80 1.31 -2.49
CA VAL A 185 9.55 1.21 -1.05
C VAL A 185 9.09 2.57 -0.57
N GLY A 186 7.96 2.60 0.13
CA GLY A 186 7.36 3.85 0.57
C GLY A 186 6.82 3.79 1.98
N ILE A 187 6.90 4.90 2.69
CA ILE A 187 6.30 5.07 4.01
C ILE A 187 4.83 5.44 3.83
N VAL A 188 3.95 4.79 4.59
CA VAL A 188 2.52 5.12 4.66
C VAL A 188 2.34 6.38 5.49
N VAL A 189 1.86 7.44 4.85
CA VAL A 189 1.61 8.76 5.45
C VAL A 189 0.15 8.89 5.84
N ARG A 190 -0.74 8.35 5.03
CA ARG A 190 -2.18 8.22 5.30
C ARG A 190 -2.54 6.75 5.07
N ASP A 191 -3.44 6.18 5.86
CA ASP A 191 -3.93 4.83 5.56
C ASP A 191 -4.71 4.88 4.24
N PRO A 192 -4.27 4.23 3.15
CA PRO A 192 -5.00 4.23 1.87
C PRO A 192 -6.39 3.59 1.99
N ALA A 193 -6.64 2.78 3.03
CA ALA A 193 -7.95 2.17 3.27
C ALA A 193 -8.91 3.10 4.01
N LYS A 194 -8.44 4.19 4.62
CA LYS A 194 -9.32 5.14 5.31
C LYS A 194 -9.85 6.16 4.30
N PRO A 195 -11.18 6.24 4.12
CA PRO A 195 -11.76 7.27 3.27
C PRO A 195 -11.42 8.66 3.83
N PRO A 196 -11.36 9.69 2.96
CA PRO A 196 -11.18 11.06 3.43
C PRO A 196 -12.23 11.42 4.50
N PRO A 197 -11.91 12.36 5.41
CA PRO A 197 -12.81 12.78 6.47
C PRO A 197 -14.20 13.06 5.91
N LYS A 198 -15.21 12.38 6.47
CA LYS A 198 -16.59 12.53 6.02
C LYS A 198 -17.24 13.66 6.82
N THR A 199 -17.83 14.61 6.11
CA THR A 199 -18.73 15.59 6.72
C THR A 199 -20.03 14.89 7.10
N LYS A 200 -20.35 14.87 8.40
CA LYS A 200 -21.61 14.37 8.94
C LYS A 200 -22.46 15.53 9.41
N ILE A 201 -23.75 15.51 9.08
CA ILE A 201 -24.72 16.44 9.66
C ILE A 201 -25.10 15.87 11.03
N VAL A 202 -24.74 16.57 12.10
CA VAL A 202 -25.04 16.20 13.49
C VAL A 202 -26.01 17.19 14.10
N ALA A 203 -26.99 16.69 14.86
CA ALA A 203 -27.86 17.56 15.64
C ALA A 203 -27.15 17.93 16.95
N LYS A 204 -26.65 19.16 17.06
CA LYS A 204 -26.05 19.70 18.29
C LYS A 204 -26.85 20.93 18.73
N LYS A 205 -27.20 20.97 20.02
CA LYS A 205 -27.94 22.10 20.63
C LYS A 205 -29.22 22.50 19.88
N GLY A 206 -29.93 21.54 19.28
CA GLY A 206 -31.17 21.78 18.52
C GLY A 206 -30.98 22.36 17.12
N ARG A 207 -29.76 22.37 16.58
CA ARG A 207 -29.45 22.76 15.20
C ARG A 207 -28.69 21.64 14.48
N LEU A 208 -28.86 21.59 13.16
CA LEU A 208 -28.08 20.72 12.29
C LEU A 208 -26.73 21.41 12.02
N GLU A 209 -25.66 20.85 12.55
CA GLU A 209 -24.28 21.30 12.36
C GLU A 209 -23.55 20.30 11.45
N VAL A 210 -22.73 20.80 10.53
CA VAL A 210 -21.81 19.96 9.77
C VAL A 210 -20.58 19.75 10.64
N GLU A 211 -20.40 18.54 11.16
CA GLU A 211 -19.22 18.14 11.90
C GLU A 211 -18.37 17.24 11.00
N GLU A 212 -17.08 17.53 10.91
CA GLU A 212 -16.13 16.64 10.25
C GLU A 212 -15.79 15.51 11.22
N GLU A 213 -15.97 14.25 10.79
CA GLU A 213 -15.56 13.12 11.62
C GLU A 213 -14.03 13.15 11.79
N GLU A 214 -13.56 13.50 13.00
CA GLU A 214 -12.14 13.42 13.34
C GLU A 214 -11.68 11.96 13.30
N VAL A 215 -11.04 11.60 12.19
CA VAL A 215 -10.28 10.35 12.09
C VAL A 215 -9.10 10.50 13.05
N GLY A 216 -9.07 9.69 14.11
CA GLY A 216 -8.00 9.72 15.10
C GLY A 216 -6.61 9.74 14.45
N LYS A 217 -5.72 10.59 14.97
CA LYS A 217 -4.34 10.76 14.49
C LYS A 217 -3.57 9.48 14.78
N ASP A 218 -3.63 8.52 13.85
CA ASP A 218 -2.78 7.34 13.92
C ASP A 218 -1.31 7.77 13.91
N PRO A 219 -0.40 6.95 14.46
CA PRO A 219 1.04 7.19 14.34
C PRO A 219 1.46 7.00 12.87
N ASN A 220 1.24 8.05 12.07
CA ASN A 220 1.60 8.09 10.67
C ASN A 220 3.13 7.99 10.53
N GLY A 221 3.58 7.45 9.40
CA GLY A 221 4.99 7.47 9.04
C GLY A 221 5.86 6.35 9.61
N THR A 222 5.31 5.32 10.25
CA THR A 222 6.09 4.12 10.64
C THR A 222 5.75 2.89 9.80
N GLU A 223 4.52 2.78 9.32
CA GLU A 223 4.14 1.73 8.38
C GLU A 223 4.78 1.97 7.02
N PHE A 224 5.12 0.90 6.30
CA PHE A 224 5.71 1.01 4.97
C PHE A 224 5.16 -0.07 4.06
N VAL A 225 5.22 0.21 2.75
CA VAL A 225 4.84 -0.70 1.69
C VAL A 225 6.04 -1.03 0.82
N ILE A 226 6.04 -2.25 0.28
CA ILE A 226 6.90 -2.64 -0.85
C ILE A 226 5.99 -2.96 -2.02
N VAL A 227 6.16 -2.21 -3.09
CA VAL A 227 5.32 -2.27 -4.29
C VAL A 227 5.82 -3.41 -5.18
N THR A 228 4.95 -4.35 -5.54
CA THR A 228 5.26 -5.48 -6.43
C THR A 228 4.86 -5.22 -7.87
N LYS A 229 3.87 -4.34 -8.10
CA LYS A 229 3.40 -3.90 -9.42
C LYS A 229 3.05 -2.42 -9.36
N ASP A 230 3.08 -1.72 -10.49
CA ASP A 230 2.71 -0.30 -10.54
C ASP A 230 1.34 -0.07 -9.89
N SER A 231 1.32 0.87 -8.94
CA SER A 231 0.21 1.08 -7.99
C SER A 231 -0.06 2.58 -7.81
N PRO A 232 -0.60 3.28 -8.82
CA PRO A 232 -0.85 4.71 -8.75
C PRO A 232 -1.80 5.11 -7.60
N GLU A 233 -2.65 4.19 -7.13
CA GLU A 233 -3.52 4.42 -5.97
C GLU A 233 -2.76 4.66 -4.66
N LEU A 234 -1.48 4.29 -4.59
CA LEU A 234 -0.66 4.51 -3.41
C LEU A 234 -0.08 5.92 -3.37
N ASP A 235 0.03 6.61 -4.50
CA ASP A 235 0.65 7.94 -4.61
C ASP A 235 -0.06 8.97 -3.70
N ASP A 236 -1.36 8.78 -3.46
CA ASP A 236 -2.21 9.63 -2.60
C ASP A 236 -2.01 9.39 -1.09
N SER A 237 -1.16 8.44 -0.71
CA SER A 237 -1.06 7.96 0.68
C SER A 237 0.34 7.54 1.11
N VAL A 238 1.25 7.33 0.16
CA VAL A 238 2.58 6.76 0.35
C VAL A 238 3.63 7.74 -0.14
N LEU A 239 4.60 8.03 0.72
CA LEU A 239 5.83 8.70 0.34
C LEU A 239 6.87 7.67 -0.09
N VAL A 240 7.26 7.68 -1.35
CA VAL A 240 8.35 6.83 -1.84
C VAL A 240 9.69 7.29 -1.24
N VAL A 241 10.33 6.41 -0.47
CA VAL A 241 11.59 6.68 0.23
C VAL A 241 12.77 5.89 -0.31
N GLY A 242 12.53 4.93 -1.20
CA GLY A 242 13.56 4.09 -1.77
C GLY A 242 13.03 3.04 -2.74
N ARG A 243 13.88 2.07 -3.06
CA ARG A 243 13.57 0.93 -3.93
C ARG A 243 14.30 -0.32 -3.50
N VAL A 244 13.72 -1.48 -3.79
CA VAL A 244 14.38 -2.76 -3.63
C VAL A 244 15.52 -2.87 -4.66
N LEU A 245 16.70 -3.22 -4.17
CA LEU A 245 17.90 -3.52 -4.96
C LEU A 245 18.06 -5.02 -5.16
N GLU A 246 17.84 -5.80 -4.09
CA GLU A 246 17.95 -7.26 -4.09
C GLU A 246 16.83 -7.87 -3.24
N GLY A 247 16.46 -9.12 -3.54
CA GLY A 247 15.43 -9.84 -2.80
C GLY A 247 13.99 -9.58 -3.25
N MET A 248 13.77 -9.12 -4.49
CA MET A 248 12.41 -9.00 -5.04
C MET A 248 11.67 -10.35 -5.10
N ASP A 249 12.40 -11.45 -5.28
CA ASP A 249 11.86 -12.81 -5.21
C ASP A 249 11.33 -13.16 -3.79
N VAL A 250 11.94 -12.61 -2.74
CA VAL A 250 11.44 -12.72 -1.36
C VAL A 250 10.14 -11.94 -1.22
N VAL A 251 10.07 -10.72 -1.77
CA VAL A 251 8.85 -9.89 -1.77
C VAL A 251 7.72 -10.60 -2.52
N GLU A 252 7.99 -11.19 -3.68
CA GLU A 252 7.00 -11.99 -4.42
C GLU A 252 6.55 -13.22 -3.64
N ARG A 253 7.45 -13.88 -2.92
CA ARG A 253 7.09 -15.01 -2.04
C ARG A 253 6.16 -14.58 -0.93
N ILE A 254 6.39 -13.40 -0.33
CA ILE A 254 5.45 -12.80 0.63
C ILE A 254 4.11 -12.57 -0.06
N GLY A 255 4.10 -11.96 -1.25
CA GLY A 255 2.89 -11.65 -2.02
C GLY A 255 2.01 -12.87 -2.37
N ARG A 256 2.56 -14.10 -2.31
CA ARG A 256 1.82 -15.36 -2.58
C ARG A 256 1.27 -16.01 -1.31
N VAL A 257 1.54 -15.47 -0.13
CA VAL A 257 0.99 -15.97 1.15
C VAL A 257 -0.53 -15.86 1.13
N LYS A 258 -1.22 -16.91 1.59
CA LYS A 258 -2.69 -16.91 1.65
C LYS A 258 -3.18 -15.83 2.61
N THR A 259 -4.18 -15.09 2.18
CA THR A 259 -4.78 -14.00 2.96
C THR A 259 -6.26 -14.22 3.21
N VAL A 260 -6.79 -13.50 4.21
CA VAL A 260 -8.22 -13.37 4.40
C VAL A 260 -8.84 -12.73 3.17
N GLN A 261 -9.88 -13.38 2.63
CA GLN A 261 -10.58 -12.93 1.43
C GLN A 261 -11.21 -11.55 1.61
N ASP A 262 -10.98 -10.68 0.63
CA ASP A 262 -11.68 -9.40 0.50
C ASP A 262 -13.09 -9.62 -0.04
N ASN A 263 -14.09 -9.23 0.77
CA ASN A 263 -15.51 -9.35 0.42
C ASN A 263 -16.19 -8.00 0.23
N THR A 264 -15.43 -6.91 0.06
CA THR A 264 -15.94 -5.53 -0.05
C THR A 264 -16.82 -5.32 -1.29
N ALA A 265 -16.62 -6.14 -2.34
CA ALA A 265 -17.46 -6.11 -3.54
C ALA A 265 -18.85 -6.73 -3.35
N SER A 266 -19.08 -7.50 -2.28
CA SER A 266 -20.35 -8.19 -2.04
C SER A 266 -21.48 -7.19 -1.75
N PRO A 267 -22.68 -7.34 -2.37
CA PRO A 267 -23.81 -6.47 -2.10
C PRO A 267 -24.25 -6.54 -0.62
N TYR A 268 -24.17 -7.72 0.00
CA TYR A 268 -24.49 -7.90 1.41
C TYR A 268 -23.52 -7.16 2.33
N PHE A 269 -22.23 -7.19 2.00
CA PHE A 269 -21.21 -6.49 2.78
C PHE A 269 -21.39 -4.97 2.71
N ARG A 270 -21.67 -4.45 1.50
CA ARG A 270 -21.95 -3.01 1.29
C ARG A 270 -23.16 -2.54 2.08
N VAL A 271 -24.25 -3.30 2.07
CA VAL A 271 -25.45 -2.99 2.88
C VAL A 271 -25.13 -3.06 4.37
N ALA A 272 -24.45 -4.10 4.83
CA ALA A 272 -24.06 -4.25 6.23
C ALA A 272 -23.19 -3.08 6.73
N LYS A 273 -22.27 -2.59 5.88
CA LYS A 273 -21.48 -1.39 6.13
C LYS A 273 -22.33 -0.13 6.20
N LEU A 274 -23.25 0.04 5.26
CA LEU A 274 -24.12 1.21 5.19
C LEU A 274 -25.01 1.35 6.44
N ILE A 275 -25.53 0.23 6.95
CA ILE A 275 -26.39 0.21 8.16
C ILE A 275 -25.58 0.22 9.48
N GLY A 276 -24.25 0.25 9.41
CA GLY A 276 -23.39 0.31 10.59
C GLY A 276 -23.23 -1.01 11.35
N ASP A 277 -23.34 -2.18 10.70
CA ASP A 277 -23.08 -3.47 11.34
C ASP A 277 -21.61 -3.53 11.81
N LYS A 278 -21.42 -3.60 13.14
CA LYS A 278 -20.09 -3.67 13.76
C LYS A 278 -19.28 -4.88 13.27
N ARG A 279 -19.92 -6.00 12.93
CA ARG A 279 -19.23 -7.19 12.43
C ARG A 279 -18.63 -6.93 11.05
N ALA A 280 -19.35 -6.22 10.18
CA ALA A 280 -18.83 -5.82 8.88
C ALA A 280 -17.63 -4.86 9.04
N VAL A 281 -17.71 -3.93 10.01
CA VAL A 281 -16.59 -3.03 10.34
C VAL A 281 -15.35 -3.77 10.84
N VAL A 282 -15.52 -4.75 11.72
CA VAL A 282 -14.41 -5.55 12.24
C VAL A 282 -13.84 -6.48 11.15
N ALA A 283 -14.69 -7.09 10.32
CA ALA A 283 -14.27 -7.98 9.25
C ALA A 283 -13.40 -7.26 8.20
N GLU A 284 -13.78 -6.03 7.81
CA GLU A 284 -13.01 -5.23 6.84
C GLU A 284 -11.55 -5.05 7.26
N ARG A 285 -11.31 -4.80 8.55
CA ARG A 285 -9.95 -4.61 9.10
C ARG A 285 -9.08 -5.86 8.99
N GLY A 286 -9.70 -7.03 8.82
CA GLY A 286 -9.01 -8.31 8.69
C GLY A 286 -8.76 -8.72 7.24
N PHE A 287 -9.37 -8.07 6.24
CA PHE A 287 -9.20 -8.43 4.84
C PHE A 287 -7.74 -8.25 4.40
N ASN A 288 -7.30 -9.13 3.50
CA ASN A 288 -5.94 -9.14 2.97
C ASN A 288 -4.84 -9.36 4.02
N ARG A 289 -5.21 -9.66 5.28
CA ARG A 289 -4.27 -10.07 6.32
C ARG A 289 -3.75 -11.48 6.02
N PRO A 290 -2.44 -11.73 6.06
CA PRO A 290 -1.90 -13.07 5.86
C PRO A 290 -2.34 -14.02 6.98
N TYR A 291 -2.63 -15.27 6.62
CA TYR A 291 -2.86 -16.35 7.60
C TYR A 291 -1.54 -16.78 8.26
N SER A 292 -0.47 -16.83 7.48
CA SER A 292 0.88 -17.12 7.96
C SER A 292 1.52 -15.88 8.57
N LYS A 293 2.35 -16.07 9.58
CA LYS A 293 3.05 -14.96 10.22
C LYS A 293 4.30 -14.60 9.43
N VAL A 294 4.26 -13.48 8.72
CA VAL A 294 5.39 -12.95 7.94
C VAL A 294 6.11 -11.89 8.79
N ILE A 295 7.33 -12.17 9.24
CA ILE A 295 8.05 -11.35 10.23
C ILE A 295 9.39 -10.89 9.67
N VAL A 296 9.78 -9.65 9.97
CA VAL A 296 11.17 -9.19 9.85
C VAL A 296 11.98 -9.72 11.04
N THR A 297 12.82 -10.73 10.83
CA THR A 297 13.63 -11.35 11.91
C THR A 297 14.82 -10.49 12.31
N ASN A 298 15.38 -9.78 11.34
CA ASN A 298 16.50 -8.87 11.52
C ASN A 298 16.42 -7.71 10.51
N CYS A 299 16.95 -6.55 10.87
CA CYS A 299 17.04 -5.39 10.00
C CYS A 299 18.21 -4.50 10.40
N GLY A 300 18.74 -3.75 9.45
CA GLY A 300 19.85 -2.83 9.70
C GLY A 300 20.23 -2.02 8.47
N LEU A 301 21.16 -1.09 8.67
CA LEU A 301 21.81 -0.38 7.57
C LEU A 301 23.02 -1.19 7.10
N SER A 302 23.31 -1.08 5.81
CA SER A 302 24.49 -1.63 5.15
C SER A 302 25.27 -0.48 4.51
N ASP A 303 26.58 -0.53 4.71
CA ASP A 303 27.55 0.44 4.21
C ASP A 303 27.89 0.21 2.73
#